data_AF-A0A2D9Y4F2-F1
#
_entry.id   AF-A0A2D9Y4F2-F1
#
_cell.length_a   1.000
_cell.length_b   1.000
_cell.length_c   1.000
_cell.angle_alpha   90.00
_cell.angle_beta   90.00
_cell.angle_gamma   90.00
#
_symmetry.space_group_name_H-M   'P 1'
#
loop_
_entity.id
_entity.type
_entity.pdbx_description
1 polymer ?
#
loop_
_entity_poly.entity_id
_entity_poly.type
_entity_poly.pdbx_seq_one_letter_code
_entity_poly.pdbx_strand_id
1 'polypeptide(L)'
;MPTNTSRRIEIKGYHFTPDVTITLKDQNGNDVTKSGFYPRIGRVNFIHPGRIEAVVSSGVAEGRFTVVVNNVELNSGLTGNEGIVVVNPQWIDLRTTPILDLGLEMTTGVSVSQDSARSLQATSSIEEFEGAIKFSGFRWKRCDDLSFSVVFTLEETDGTGLLGMGSNTINVQNLGPVPLFEAESQLLIINGTSNQMYGGCSRYRRWTQEIGGTVSFETSKFYKLNYNFSSVRTLMTLSEVDPQDFDRNILFLRQWFLDSPSDSESLLPYWTVGSNQSLFFTAFKVG
;
A
#
# COMPACT_ATOMS: atom_id res chain seq x y z
N MET A 1 3.86 10.52 -3.61
CA MET A 1 2.39 10.55 -3.60
C MET A 1 1.88 10.30 -5.01
N PRO A 2 0.85 9.48 -5.18
CA PRO A 2 0.10 9.28 -6.40
C PRO A 2 -0.49 10.54 -7.00
N THR A 3 -0.75 10.54 -8.31
CA THR A 3 -1.61 11.52 -8.98
C THR A 3 -3.04 11.46 -8.42
N ASN A 4 -3.76 12.58 -8.43
CA ASN A 4 -5.13 12.76 -7.97
C ASN A 4 -5.42 12.43 -6.50
N THR A 5 -4.39 12.43 -5.65
CA THR A 5 -4.54 12.22 -4.21
C THR A 5 -4.30 13.50 -3.42
N SER A 6 -4.72 13.49 -2.16
CA SER A 6 -4.41 14.53 -1.20
C SER A 6 -3.74 13.89 0.01
N ARG A 7 -2.69 14.52 0.52
CA ARG A 7 -1.99 14.08 1.73
C ARG A 7 -1.78 15.24 2.69
N ARG A 8 -1.68 14.94 3.98
CA ARG A 8 -1.15 15.90 4.97
C ARG A 8 0.35 15.73 5.07
N ILE A 9 1.07 16.84 5.11
CA ILE A 9 2.50 16.88 5.39
C ILE A 9 2.72 17.68 6.67
N GLU A 10 3.56 17.14 7.55
CA GLU A 10 4.09 17.88 8.70
C GLU A 10 5.41 18.51 8.27
N ILE A 11 5.57 19.82 8.47
CA ILE A 11 6.81 20.52 8.14
C ILE A 11 7.40 21.04 9.46
N LYS A 12 8.63 20.60 9.73
CA LYS A 12 9.42 21.00 10.90
C LYS A 12 10.38 22.11 10.52
N GLY A 13 10.55 23.08 11.41
CA GLY A 13 11.44 24.21 11.18
C GLY A 13 11.55 25.11 12.40
N TYR A 14 11.82 26.38 12.18
CA TYR A 14 11.98 27.38 13.23
C TYR A 14 11.33 28.69 12.80
N HIS A 15 10.83 29.45 13.78
CA HIS A 15 10.24 30.78 13.59
C HIS A 15 9.03 30.82 12.65
N PHE A 16 8.23 29.75 12.57
CA PHE A 16 6.94 29.83 11.90
C PHE A 16 6.02 30.80 12.62
N THR A 17 5.23 31.54 11.85
CA THR A 17 4.18 32.43 12.35
C THR A 17 2.80 31.91 11.92
N PRO A 18 1.71 32.35 12.55
CA PRO A 18 0.36 31.98 12.12
C PRO A 18 0.05 32.32 10.65
N ASP A 19 0.73 33.33 10.10
CA ASP A 19 0.54 33.82 8.72
C ASP A 19 1.47 33.16 7.69
N VAL A 20 2.15 32.07 8.08
CA VAL A 20 3.01 31.28 7.19
C VAL A 20 2.26 30.80 5.95
N THR A 21 2.87 30.98 4.79
CA THR A 21 2.36 30.42 3.53
C THR A 21 3.32 29.37 2.99
N ILE A 22 2.79 28.46 2.18
CA ILE A 22 3.59 27.42 1.54
C ILE A 22 3.34 27.48 0.04
N THR A 23 4.41 27.46 -0.74
CA THR A 23 4.38 27.34 -2.19
C THR A 23 5.06 26.04 -2.62
N LEU A 24 4.77 25.62 -3.84
CA LEU A 24 5.43 24.48 -4.48
C LEU A 24 6.24 24.99 -5.67
N LYS A 25 7.47 24.48 -5.78
CA LYS A 25 8.34 24.74 -6.93
C LYS A 25 8.58 23.48 -7.73
N ASP A 26 8.61 23.59 -9.05
CA ASP A 26 9.02 22.49 -9.91
C ASP A 26 10.54 22.23 -9.80
N GLN A 27 11.02 21.18 -10.47
CA GLN A 27 12.45 20.84 -10.52
C GLN A 27 13.35 21.93 -11.12
N ASN A 28 12.78 22.91 -11.83
CA ASN A 28 13.48 24.05 -12.41
C ASN A 28 13.43 25.29 -11.49
N GLY A 29 12.78 25.19 -10.32
CA GLY A 29 12.62 26.29 -9.36
C GLY A 29 11.48 27.26 -9.69
N ASN A 30 10.61 26.93 -10.64
CA ASN A 30 9.45 27.77 -10.99
C ASN A 30 8.28 27.50 -10.06
N ASP A 31 7.52 28.55 -9.73
CA ASP A 31 6.31 28.39 -8.93
C ASP A 31 5.23 27.61 -9.70
N VAL A 32 4.69 26.60 -9.03
CA VAL A 32 3.63 25.74 -9.55
C VAL A 32 2.29 26.47 -9.35
N THR A 33 1.85 27.20 -10.37
CA THR A 33 0.69 28.11 -10.28
C THR A 33 -0.51 27.72 -11.15
N LYS A 34 -0.51 26.53 -11.79
CA LYS A 34 -1.55 26.18 -12.78
C LYS A 34 -2.58 25.15 -12.29
N SER A 35 -3.84 25.50 -12.56
CA SER A 35 -5.10 24.78 -12.31
C SER A 35 -5.02 23.26 -12.49
N GLY A 36 -5.61 22.49 -11.56
CA GLY A 36 -6.05 21.08 -11.69
C GLY A 36 -5.00 20.01 -11.98
N PHE A 37 -4.03 20.30 -12.83
CA PHE A 37 -3.03 19.39 -13.36
C PHE A 37 -1.83 19.23 -12.42
N TYR A 38 -1.45 20.28 -11.69
CA TYR A 38 -0.26 20.25 -10.85
C TYR A 38 -0.57 20.12 -9.36
N PRO A 39 0.43 19.72 -8.55
CA PRO A 39 0.29 19.73 -7.11
C PRO A 39 -0.03 21.12 -6.58
N ARG A 40 -0.94 21.18 -5.61
CA ARG A 40 -1.36 22.41 -4.94
C ARG A 40 -1.29 22.26 -3.43
N ILE A 41 -0.93 23.36 -2.77
CA ILE A 41 -1.11 23.50 -1.33
C ILE A 41 -2.56 23.89 -1.07
N GLY A 42 -3.22 23.12 -0.21
CA GLY A 42 -4.52 23.42 0.34
C GLY A 42 -4.39 24.22 1.63
N ARG A 43 -5.12 23.78 2.67
CA ARG A 43 -5.08 24.44 3.98
C ARG A 43 -3.71 24.26 4.63
N VAL A 44 -3.14 25.37 5.13
CA VAL A 44 -1.97 25.38 6.01
C VAL A 44 -2.44 25.68 7.43
N ASN A 45 -2.03 24.85 8.37
CA ASN A 45 -2.36 24.97 9.78
C ASN A 45 -1.08 25.23 10.57
N PHE A 46 -1.02 26.40 11.21
CA PHE A 46 0.00 26.68 12.19
C PHE A 46 -0.24 25.87 13.47
N ILE A 47 0.78 25.15 13.95
CA ILE A 47 0.71 24.40 15.21
C ILE A 47 1.49 25.14 16.30
N HIS A 48 2.78 25.40 16.06
CA HIS A 48 3.65 26.20 16.93
C HIS A 48 4.86 26.71 16.13
N PRO A 49 5.71 27.59 16.66
CA PRO A 49 6.83 28.19 15.90
C PRO A 49 7.86 27.21 15.33
N GLY A 50 7.80 25.93 15.68
CA GLY A 50 8.68 24.88 15.14
C GLY A 50 7.97 23.87 14.24
N ARG A 51 6.64 23.98 14.06
CA ARG A 51 5.85 23.01 13.31
C ARG A 51 4.60 23.60 12.68
N ILE A 52 4.37 23.22 11.43
CA ILE A 52 3.14 23.48 10.67
C ILE A 52 2.66 22.20 9.98
N GLU A 53 1.38 22.13 9.66
CA GLU A 53 0.77 21.06 8.86
C GLU A 53 0.18 21.66 7.58
N ALA A 54 0.32 20.98 6.45
CA ALA A 54 -0.28 21.40 5.19
C ALA A 54 -0.91 20.23 4.45
N VAL A 55 -2.04 20.47 3.78
CA VAL A 55 -2.62 19.51 2.84
C VAL A 55 -2.05 19.77 1.46
N VAL A 56 -1.47 18.76 0.82
CA VAL A 56 -1.01 18.82 -0.57
C VAL A 56 -1.90 17.94 -1.42
N SER A 57 -2.44 18.46 -2.52
CA SER A 57 -3.19 17.67 -3.51
C SER A 57 -2.38 17.58 -4.80
N SER A 58 -2.11 16.39 -5.33
CA SER A 58 -1.13 16.17 -6.41
C SER A 58 -1.59 16.55 -7.82
N GLY A 59 -2.89 16.55 -8.12
CA GLY A 59 -3.35 16.68 -9.51
C GLY A 59 -2.84 15.53 -10.40
N VAL A 60 -2.85 15.69 -11.72
CA VAL A 60 -2.47 14.60 -12.67
C VAL A 60 -1.00 14.62 -13.13
N ALA A 61 -0.23 15.66 -12.82
CA ALA A 61 1.15 15.81 -13.28
C ALA A 61 2.12 15.07 -12.37
N GLU A 62 2.93 14.20 -12.97
CA GLU A 62 4.08 13.58 -12.32
C GLU A 62 5.24 14.56 -12.18
N GLY A 63 6.12 14.31 -11.21
CA GLY A 63 7.37 15.05 -11.06
C GLY A 63 7.81 15.22 -9.62
N ARG A 64 8.97 15.84 -9.44
CA ARG A 64 9.46 16.26 -8.13
C ARG A 64 9.15 17.74 -7.93
N PHE A 65 8.57 18.05 -6.78
CA PHE A 65 8.16 19.37 -6.37
C PHE A 65 8.76 19.70 -5.03
N THR A 66 9.35 20.88 -4.90
CA THR A 66 9.94 21.33 -3.64
C THR A 66 8.90 22.13 -2.88
N VAL A 67 8.69 21.77 -1.62
CA VAL A 67 7.91 22.59 -0.68
C VAL A 67 8.76 23.78 -0.28
N VAL A 68 8.18 24.97 -0.33
CA VAL A 68 8.84 26.21 0.09
C VAL A 68 7.95 26.91 1.11
N VAL A 69 8.48 27.16 2.29
CA VAL A 69 7.78 27.84 3.38
C VAL A 69 8.16 29.31 3.39
N ASN A 70 7.18 30.21 3.40
CA ASN A 70 7.37 31.65 3.41
C ASN A 70 6.81 32.25 4.73
N ASN A 71 7.71 32.75 5.58
CA ASN A 71 7.42 33.28 6.92
C ASN A 71 7.41 34.82 6.93
N VAL A 72 6.48 35.45 6.21
CA VAL A 72 6.10 36.89 6.28
C VAL A 72 7.16 37.81 6.93
N GLU A 73 8.28 38.07 6.23
CA GLU A 73 9.41 38.96 6.65
C GLU A 73 10.57 38.33 7.45
N LEU A 74 10.43 37.16 8.07
CA LEU A 74 11.55 36.44 8.71
C LEU A 74 12.12 35.39 7.75
N ASN A 75 13.39 35.57 7.39
CA ASN A 75 14.13 34.63 6.54
C ASN A 75 14.29 33.29 7.27
N SER A 76 13.44 32.31 6.97
CA SER A 76 13.42 31.00 7.63
C SER A 76 14.58 30.08 7.21
N GLY A 77 15.46 30.54 6.32
CA GLY A 77 16.59 29.77 5.83
C GLY A 77 16.16 28.51 5.05
N LEU A 78 16.92 27.42 5.19
CA LEU A 78 16.69 26.13 4.50
C LEU A 78 15.50 25.31 5.07
N THR A 79 14.70 25.86 5.98
CA THR A 79 13.59 25.11 6.59
C THR A 79 12.46 24.89 5.59
N GLY A 80 12.00 23.63 5.49
CA GLY A 80 10.86 23.25 4.65
C GLY A 80 11.18 22.76 3.24
N ASN A 81 12.46 22.61 2.85
CA ASN A 81 12.88 22.03 1.55
C ASN A 81 12.64 20.51 1.44
N GLU A 82 11.47 20.03 1.84
CA GLU A 82 11.08 18.66 1.58
C GLU A 82 10.62 18.51 0.12
N GLY A 83 11.10 17.46 -0.54
CA GLY A 83 10.66 17.11 -1.88
C GLY A 83 9.40 16.26 -1.85
N ILE A 84 8.36 16.69 -2.55
CA ILE A 84 7.18 15.90 -2.91
C ILE A 84 7.45 15.27 -4.26
N VAL A 85 7.46 13.94 -4.32
CA VAL A 85 7.49 13.23 -5.60
C VAL A 85 6.05 12.81 -5.92
N VAL A 86 5.53 13.25 -7.06
CA VAL A 86 4.26 12.80 -7.62
C VAL A 86 4.52 11.79 -8.72
N VAL A 87 3.86 10.64 -8.66
CA VAL A 87 3.95 9.56 -9.64
C VAL A 87 2.55 9.09 -9.97
N ASN A 88 2.26 8.74 -11.22
CA ASN A 88 1.02 8.08 -11.58
C ASN A 88 1.14 6.62 -11.15
N PRO A 89 0.25 6.10 -10.29
CA PRO A 89 0.29 4.71 -9.86
C PRO A 89 0.30 3.78 -11.06
N GLN A 90 1.38 3.00 -11.19
CA GLN A 90 1.47 1.95 -12.19
C GLN A 90 1.24 0.60 -11.52
N TRP A 91 0.64 -0.32 -12.27
CA TRP A 91 0.63 -1.72 -11.89
C TRP A 91 2.06 -2.28 -12.00
N ILE A 92 2.51 -2.91 -10.94
CA ILE A 92 3.70 -3.74 -10.97
C ILE A 92 3.21 -5.13 -11.37
N ASP A 93 3.25 -5.38 -12.68
CA ASP A 93 2.87 -6.66 -13.26
C ASP A 93 4.01 -7.65 -13.06
N LEU A 94 3.80 -8.57 -12.13
CA LEU A 94 4.79 -9.55 -11.72
C LEU A 94 4.94 -10.68 -12.76
N ARG A 95 4.17 -10.70 -13.85
CA ARG A 95 4.41 -11.60 -15.00
C ARG A 95 5.56 -11.12 -15.86
N THR A 96 5.79 -9.82 -15.88
CA THR A 96 6.73 -9.14 -16.79
C THR A 96 7.90 -8.49 -16.05
N THR A 97 7.72 -8.13 -14.78
CA THR A 97 8.77 -7.55 -13.95
C THR A 97 9.74 -8.66 -13.50
N PRO A 98 11.03 -8.60 -13.82
CA PRO A 98 11.99 -9.64 -13.45
C PRO A 98 12.06 -9.85 -11.93
N ILE A 99 12.14 -11.11 -11.46
CA ILE A 99 12.23 -11.43 -10.02
C ILE A 99 13.33 -10.63 -9.32
N LEU A 100 14.48 -10.43 -9.97
CA LEU A 100 15.63 -9.71 -9.41
C LEU A 100 15.32 -8.24 -9.11
N ASP A 101 14.38 -7.63 -9.82
CA ASP A 101 14.01 -6.22 -9.67
C ASP A 101 12.94 -6.02 -8.58
N LEU A 102 12.39 -7.10 -8.03
CA LEU A 102 11.29 -7.03 -7.07
C LEU A 102 11.71 -6.76 -5.62
N GLY A 103 13.01 -6.86 -5.32
CA GLY A 103 13.53 -6.68 -3.96
C GLY A 103 12.85 -7.60 -2.96
N LEU A 104 12.75 -8.89 -3.28
CA LEU A 104 12.10 -9.88 -2.43
C LEU A 104 12.96 -10.20 -1.20
N GLU A 105 12.33 -10.13 -0.03
CA GLU A 105 12.84 -10.77 1.19
C GLU A 105 11.94 -11.95 1.52
N MET A 106 12.53 -13.14 1.70
CA MET A 106 11.79 -14.40 1.81
C MET A 106 12.28 -15.21 3.01
N THR A 107 11.37 -15.93 3.67
CA THR A 107 11.73 -16.90 4.72
C THR A 107 12.65 -17.99 4.16
N THR A 108 13.62 -18.43 4.96
CA THR A 108 14.46 -19.58 4.59
C THR A 108 13.60 -20.82 4.34
N GLY A 109 13.79 -21.48 3.19
CA GLY A 109 12.96 -22.63 2.77
C GLY A 109 11.77 -22.26 1.87
N VAL A 110 11.52 -20.97 1.65
CA VAL A 110 10.60 -20.49 0.62
C VAL A 110 11.37 -20.30 -0.69
N SER A 111 10.81 -20.83 -1.78
CA SER A 111 11.28 -20.61 -3.14
C SER A 111 10.20 -19.95 -3.98
N VAL A 112 10.59 -19.05 -4.88
CA VAL A 112 9.70 -18.35 -5.81
C VAL A 112 10.12 -18.66 -7.24
N SER A 113 9.13 -18.99 -8.07
CA SER A 113 9.26 -19.11 -9.52
C SER A 113 8.33 -18.11 -10.20
N GLN A 114 8.64 -17.75 -11.45
CA GLN A 114 7.85 -16.84 -12.26
C GLN A 114 7.26 -17.59 -13.45
N ASP A 115 5.93 -17.53 -13.58
CA ASP A 115 5.15 -18.00 -14.71
C ASP A 115 4.71 -16.77 -15.53
N SER A 116 4.96 -16.77 -16.84
CA SER A 116 4.66 -15.60 -17.69
C SER A 116 3.16 -15.36 -17.92
N ALA A 117 2.31 -16.36 -17.68
CA ALA A 117 0.86 -16.23 -17.81
C ALA A 117 0.20 -15.85 -16.48
N ARG A 118 0.67 -16.42 -15.37
CA ARG A 118 0.01 -16.34 -14.05
C ARG A 118 0.77 -15.52 -13.01
N SER A 119 2.08 -15.38 -13.20
CA SER A 119 3.05 -14.67 -12.35
C SER A 119 3.76 -15.51 -11.29
N LEU A 120 3.99 -14.95 -10.09
CA LEU A 120 4.82 -15.55 -9.08
C LEU A 120 4.07 -16.67 -8.38
N GLN A 121 4.68 -17.85 -8.40
CA GLN A 121 4.31 -18.97 -7.59
C GLN A 121 5.35 -19.14 -6.47
N ALA A 122 4.90 -19.52 -5.29
CA ALA A 122 5.79 -19.78 -4.18
C ALA A 122 5.54 -21.16 -3.60
N THR A 123 6.64 -21.85 -3.32
CA THR A 123 6.65 -23.16 -2.67
C THR A 123 7.39 -23.04 -1.35
N SER A 124 6.93 -23.78 -0.35
CA SER A 124 7.49 -23.77 0.99
C SER A 124 7.77 -25.19 1.45
N SER A 125 8.92 -25.41 2.07
CA SER A 125 9.26 -26.66 2.77
C SER A 125 9.02 -26.59 4.28
N ILE A 126 8.43 -25.50 4.77
CA ILE A 126 8.14 -25.25 6.20
C ILE A 126 6.64 -25.32 6.47
N GLU A 127 6.26 -25.30 7.75
CA GLU A 127 4.86 -25.46 8.17
C GLU A 127 3.94 -24.32 7.67
N GLU A 128 2.63 -24.60 7.69
CA GLU A 128 1.60 -23.68 7.21
C GLU A 128 1.68 -22.33 7.96
N PHE A 129 1.66 -21.22 7.20
CA PHE A 129 1.78 -19.83 7.68
C PHE A 129 3.14 -19.39 8.23
N GLU A 130 4.15 -20.24 8.26
CA GLU A 130 5.50 -19.86 8.69
C GLU A 130 6.38 -19.32 7.55
N GLY A 131 5.98 -19.55 6.29
CA GLY A 131 6.65 -19.01 5.11
C GLY A 131 6.06 -17.68 4.67
N ALA A 132 6.92 -16.74 4.29
CA ALA A 132 6.51 -15.46 3.72
C ALA A 132 7.50 -14.85 2.75
N ILE A 133 6.97 -13.94 1.93
CA ILE A 133 7.64 -13.10 0.96
C ILE A 133 7.17 -11.68 1.21
N LYS A 134 8.09 -10.72 1.25
CA LYS A 134 7.78 -9.30 1.28
C LYS A 134 8.54 -8.55 0.19
N PHE A 135 7.90 -7.52 -0.34
CA PHE A 135 8.38 -6.75 -1.49
C PHE A 135 9.00 -5.43 -0.98
N SER A 136 10.20 -5.49 -0.41
CA SER A 136 10.79 -4.36 0.33
C SER A 136 11.17 -3.17 -0.55
N GLY A 137 11.28 -3.39 -1.87
CA GLY A 137 11.46 -2.33 -2.87
C GLY A 137 10.25 -1.39 -3.01
N PHE A 138 9.05 -1.78 -2.55
CA PHE A 138 7.78 -1.10 -2.86
C PHE A 138 7.06 -0.56 -1.62
N ARG A 139 7.82 0.11 -0.75
CA ARG A 139 7.29 0.73 0.47
C ARG A 139 6.58 2.06 0.23
N TRP A 140 5.53 2.35 1.01
CA TRP A 140 4.91 3.69 1.09
C TRP A 140 4.65 4.11 2.54
N LYS A 141 4.33 5.39 2.76
CA LYS A 141 3.96 5.88 4.10
C LYS A 141 2.46 5.74 4.28
N ARG A 142 2.03 5.27 5.45
CA ARG A 142 0.59 5.12 5.73
C ARG A 142 -0.17 6.45 5.71
N CYS A 143 0.47 7.52 6.18
CA CYS A 143 -0.09 8.88 6.14
C CYS A 143 -0.22 9.47 4.72
N ASP A 144 0.21 8.77 3.68
CA ASP A 144 -0.08 9.17 2.31
C ASP A 144 -1.54 8.83 1.91
N ASP A 145 -2.29 8.06 2.72
CA ASP A 145 -3.71 7.68 2.49
C ASP A 145 -3.97 7.03 1.10
N LEU A 146 -3.01 6.25 0.61
CA LEU A 146 -3.05 5.63 -0.72
C LEU A 146 -3.81 4.32 -0.69
N SER A 147 -4.62 4.06 -1.69
CA SER A 147 -5.18 2.73 -1.90
C SER A 147 -4.09 1.73 -2.24
N PHE A 148 -4.35 0.47 -1.92
CA PHE A 148 -3.53 -0.66 -2.33
C PHE A 148 -4.40 -1.64 -3.10
N SER A 149 -3.90 -2.14 -4.21
CA SER A 149 -4.56 -3.17 -4.99
C SER A 149 -3.61 -4.33 -5.24
N VAL A 150 -4.16 -5.54 -5.26
CA VAL A 150 -3.45 -6.77 -5.60
C VAL A 150 -4.32 -7.64 -6.48
N VAL A 151 -3.71 -8.22 -7.50
CA VAL A 151 -4.29 -9.20 -8.39
C VAL A 151 -3.64 -10.56 -8.13
N PHE A 152 -4.47 -11.60 -8.07
CA PHE A 152 -4.04 -12.98 -7.96
C PHE A 152 -4.86 -13.89 -8.89
N THR A 153 -4.32 -15.07 -9.16
CA THR A 153 -5.01 -16.16 -9.86
C THR A 153 -4.70 -17.50 -9.20
N LEU A 154 -5.46 -18.53 -9.57
CA LEU A 154 -5.40 -19.86 -8.99
C LEU A 154 -5.25 -20.92 -10.08
N GLU A 155 -4.42 -21.91 -9.81
CA GLU A 155 -4.34 -23.15 -10.58
C GLU A 155 -5.33 -24.20 -10.09
N GLU A 156 -5.64 -24.20 -8.79
CA GLU A 156 -6.61 -25.12 -8.16
C GLU A 156 -7.53 -24.34 -7.22
N THR A 157 -8.69 -24.92 -6.91
CA THR A 157 -9.69 -24.26 -6.07
C THR A 157 -9.41 -24.39 -4.59
N ASP A 158 -8.55 -25.30 -4.13
CA ASP A 158 -8.43 -25.59 -2.70
C ASP A 158 -7.13 -25.03 -2.11
N GLY A 159 -7.20 -24.53 -0.88
CA GLY A 159 -6.02 -24.16 -0.07
C GLY A 159 -6.06 -22.73 0.47
N THR A 160 -5.26 -22.46 1.50
CA THR A 160 -5.20 -21.13 2.15
C THR A 160 -3.95 -20.33 1.78
N GLY A 161 -4.11 -19.04 1.52
CA GLY A 161 -3.01 -18.10 1.31
C GLY A 161 -3.30 -16.75 1.97
N LEU A 162 -2.27 -15.98 2.31
CA LEU A 162 -2.41 -14.60 2.82
C LEU A 162 -1.75 -13.66 1.83
N LEU A 163 -2.49 -12.66 1.34
CA LEU A 163 -1.92 -11.63 0.47
C LEU A 163 -2.45 -10.27 0.90
N GLY A 164 -1.54 -9.31 1.05
CA GLY A 164 -1.91 -8.01 1.59
C GLY A 164 -0.70 -7.16 1.84
N MET A 165 -0.70 -6.50 3.00
CA MET A 165 0.30 -5.51 3.34
C MET A 165 1.03 -5.90 4.60
N GLY A 166 2.25 -5.42 4.75
CA GLY A 166 3.10 -5.66 5.89
C GLY A 166 3.75 -4.37 6.37
N SER A 167 4.11 -4.31 7.65
CA SER A 167 5.00 -3.25 8.15
C SER A 167 6.43 -3.50 7.69
N ASN A 168 7.25 -2.44 7.70
CA ASN A 168 8.69 -2.60 7.43
C ASN A 168 9.41 -3.43 8.51
N THR A 169 8.82 -3.57 9.71
CA THR A 169 9.41 -4.29 10.84
C THR A 169 9.19 -5.80 10.79
N ILE A 170 8.42 -6.32 9.83
CA ILE A 170 8.27 -7.78 9.66
C ILE A 170 9.64 -8.40 9.43
N ASN A 171 10.00 -9.30 10.35
CA ASN A 171 11.09 -10.24 10.14
C ASN A 171 10.52 -11.55 9.56
N VAL A 172 10.66 -11.72 8.24
CA VAL A 172 10.20 -12.93 7.55
C VAL A 172 10.93 -14.20 8.01
N GLN A 173 12.08 -14.09 8.68
CA GLN A 173 12.79 -15.23 9.26
C GLN A 173 12.29 -15.65 10.65
N ASN A 174 11.41 -14.85 11.27
CA ASN A 174 10.98 -15.08 12.64
C ASN A 174 9.50 -14.66 12.83
N LEU A 175 8.62 -15.26 12.04
CA LEU A 175 7.17 -15.05 12.17
C LEU A 175 6.60 -15.72 13.44
N GLY A 176 7.23 -16.83 13.88
CA GLY A 176 6.83 -17.62 15.04
C GLY A 176 5.63 -18.55 14.75
N PRO A 177 5.38 -19.54 15.63
CA PRO A 177 4.34 -20.56 15.45
C PRO A 177 2.93 -20.10 15.85
N VAL A 178 2.84 -19.02 16.61
CA VAL A 178 1.58 -18.31 16.84
C VAL A 178 1.62 -17.13 15.89
N PRO A 179 0.70 -17.02 14.91
CA PRO A 179 0.69 -15.95 13.92
C PRO A 179 0.28 -14.62 14.55
N LEU A 180 1.10 -14.12 15.47
CA LEU A 180 1.10 -12.74 15.91
C LEU A 180 1.88 -11.98 14.85
N PHE A 181 1.24 -11.79 13.69
CA PHE A 181 1.75 -10.86 12.70
C PHE A 181 1.71 -9.47 13.34
N GLU A 182 2.86 -8.98 13.82
CA GLU A 182 3.00 -7.61 14.36
C GLU A 182 2.87 -6.53 13.28
N ALA A 183 2.61 -6.94 12.05
CA ALA A 183 2.35 -6.07 10.93
C ALA A 183 0.87 -5.89 10.67
N GLU A 184 0.55 -4.87 9.87
CA GLU A 184 -0.75 -4.65 9.26
C GLU A 184 -1.06 -5.75 8.22
N SER A 185 -0.99 -7.02 8.62
CA SER A 185 -1.38 -8.14 7.78
C SER A 185 -2.86 -8.02 7.47
N GLN A 186 -3.19 -8.23 6.22
CA GLN A 186 -4.56 -8.26 5.74
C GLN A 186 -4.68 -9.58 4.97
N LEU A 187 -5.05 -10.65 5.68
CA LEU A 187 -5.23 -12.01 5.11
C LEU A 187 -6.41 -11.99 4.14
N LEU A 188 -6.33 -12.66 3.00
CA LEU A 188 -7.50 -13.10 2.25
C LEU A 188 -7.44 -14.61 2.18
N ILE A 189 -8.27 -15.33 2.94
CA ILE A 189 -8.47 -16.76 2.66
C ILE A 189 -9.17 -16.87 1.31
N ILE A 190 -8.61 -17.70 0.44
CA ILE A 190 -9.21 -18.09 -0.83
C ILE A 190 -9.83 -19.48 -0.64
N ASN A 191 -11.11 -19.63 -0.94
CA ASN A 191 -11.83 -20.92 -0.94
C ASN A 191 -11.79 -21.72 0.39
N GLY A 192 -11.75 -21.04 1.54
CA GLY A 192 -12.10 -21.62 2.84
C GLY A 192 -13.60 -21.49 3.15
N THR A 193 -14.10 -22.17 4.19
CA THR A 193 -15.51 -22.09 4.67
C THR A 193 -15.96 -20.66 5.00
N SER A 194 -14.99 -19.78 5.28
CA SER A 194 -15.15 -18.33 5.38
C SER A 194 -13.90 -17.68 4.82
N ASN A 195 -14.04 -16.68 3.96
CA ASN A 195 -12.93 -15.79 3.61
C ASN A 195 -12.64 -14.96 4.87
N GLN A 196 -11.90 -15.52 5.81
CA GLN A 196 -11.46 -14.76 6.97
C GLN A 196 -10.40 -13.80 6.46
N MET A 197 -10.38 -12.59 6.99
CA MET A 197 -9.16 -11.81 6.99
C MET A 197 -8.58 -11.91 8.41
N TYR A 198 -7.29 -11.68 8.56
CA TYR A 198 -6.60 -11.60 9.84
C TYR A 198 -5.98 -10.25 9.66
N GLY A 199 -6.56 -9.33 10.41
CA GLY A 199 -5.88 -8.13 10.77
C GLY A 199 -4.83 -8.56 11.78
N GLY A 200 -3.55 -8.27 11.54
CA GLY A 200 -2.48 -8.49 12.50
C GLY A 200 -2.94 -8.26 13.94
N CYS A 201 -2.94 -9.33 14.73
CA CYS A 201 -3.11 -9.22 16.16
C CYS A 201 -1.75 -8.78 16.71
N SER A 202 -1.57 -7.48 16.99
CA SER A 202 -0.51 -7.15 17.94
C SER A 202 -0.89 -7.80 19.27
N ARG A 203 0.10 -8.17 20.09
CA ARG A 203 -0.12 -8.69 21.45
C ARG A 203 -1.10 -7.83 22.29
N TYR A 204 -1.33 -6.58 21.88
CA TYR A 204 -2.14 -5.57 22.56
C TYR A 204 -3.41 -5.13 21.82
N ARG A 205 -3.66 -5.57 20.57
CA ARG A 205 -4.84 -5.13 19.78
C ARG A 205 -5.47 -6.31 19.04
N ARG A 206 -6.74 -6.56 19.34
CA ARG A 206 -7.61 -7.45 18.55
C ARG A 206 -8.41 -6.59 17.59
N TRP A 207 -8.21 -6.75 16.29
CA TRP A 207 -9.04 -6.08 15.29
C TRP A 207 -10.27 -6.94 15.03
N THR A 208 -11.45 -6.34 15.20
CA THR A 208 -12.72 -6.99 14.90
C THR A 208 -12.94 -6.94 13.40
N GLN A 209 -13.32 -8.06 12.81
CA GLN A 209 -13.64 -8.13 11.39
C GLN A 209 -15.13 -8.32 11.20
N GLU A 210 -15.72 -7.53 10.32
CA GLU A 210 -17.01 -7.89 9.75
C GLU A 210 -16.73 -8.98 8.71
N ILE A 211 -16.90 -10.24 9.11
CA ILE A 211 -16.78 -11.39 8.22
C ILE A 211 -17.93 -11.34 7.22
N GLY A 212 -17.68 -10.65 6.12
CA GLY A 212 -18.56 -10.69 4.97
C GLY A 212 -18.32 -12.01 4.25
N GLY A 213 -19.07 -13.05 4.63
CA GLY A 213 -19.43 -14.29 3.93
C GLY A 213 -18.47 -14.94 2.90
N THR A 214 -19.02 -15.84 2.09
CA THR A 214 -18.24 -16.71 1.18
C THR A 214 -18.22 -16.17 -0.25
N VAL A 215 -17.07 -16.29 -0.92
CA VAL A 215 -16.91 -16.10 -2.37
C VAL A 215 -16.20 -17.33 -2.92
N SER A 216 -16.68 -17.87 -4.03
CA SER A 216 -16.04 -18.99 -4.72
C SER A 216 -15.17 -18.47 -5.85
N PHE A 217 -13.94 -18.98 -5.95
CA PHE A 217 -13.02 -18.65 -7.01
C PHE A 217 -12.90 -19.80 -8.02
N GLU A 218 -12.89 -19.45 -9.29
CA GLU A 218 -12.59 -20.34 -10.41
C GLU A 218 -11.11 -20.25 -10.81
N THR A 219 -10.58 -21.37 -11.28
CA THR A 219 -9.23 -21.47 -11.85
C THR A 219 -9.08 -20.59 -13.10
N SER A 220 -7.86 -20.11 -13.36
CA SER A 220 -7.51 -19.32 -14.56
C SER A 220 -8.22 -17.95 -14.71
N LYS A 221 -9.03 -17.54 -13.74
CA LYS A 221 -9.53 -16.17 -13.63
C LYS A 221 -8.60 -15.32 -12.78
N PHE A 222 -8.63 -14.01 -13.01
CA PHE A 222 -7.86 -13.05 -12.25
C PHE A 222 -8.78 -12.24 -11.34
N TYR A 223 -8.40 -12.14 -10.09
CA TYR A 223 -9.18 -11.45 -9.08
C TYR A 223 -8.37 -10.31 -8.49
N LYS A 224 -8.99 -9.14 -8.39
CA LYS A 224 -8.44 -7.95 -7.76
C LYS A 224 -9.06 -7.76 -6.39
N LEU A 225 -8.22 -7.67 -5.37
CA LEU A 225 -8.55 -7.04 -4.12
C LEU A 225 -8.09 -5.59 -4.15
N ASN A 226 -8.97 -4.69 -3.75
CA ASN A 226 -8.63 -3.30 -3.53
C ASN A 226 -8.93 -2.89 -2.09
N TYR A 227 -7.99 -2.15 -1.53
CA TYR A 227 -7.90 -1.67 -0.16
C TYR A 227 -7.98 -0.15 -0.20
N ASN A 228 -9.13 0.42 0.15
CA ASN A 228 -9.31 1.86 0.28
C ASN A 228 -9.24 2.24 1.77
N PHE A 229 -8.14 2.85 2.17
CA PHE A 229 -7.93 3.21 3.56
C PHE A 229 -8.65 4.50 3.95
N SER A 230 -9.10 4.55 5.19
CA SER A 230 -9.49 5.78 5.86
C SER A 230 -8.97 5.78 7.30
N SER A 231 -9.10 6.93 7.97
CA SER A 231 -8.65 7.10 9.36
C SER A 231 -9.38 6.23 10.38
N VAL A 232 -10.54 5.67 10.02
CA VAL A 232 -11.40 4.90 10.93
C VAL A 232 -11.68 3.49 10.44
N ARG A 233 -11.72 3.27 9.12
CA ARG A 233 -12.06 1.98 8.50
C ARG A 233 -11.33 1.78 7.17
N THR A 234 -11.08 0.53 6.80
CA THR A 234 -10.66 0.20 5.44
C THR A 234 -11.85 -0.38 4.68
N LEU A 235 -12.19 0.18 3.52
CA LEU A 235 -13.14 -0.40 2.58
C LEU A 235 -12.42 -1.39 1.67
N MET A 236 -12.94 -2.60 1.66
CA MET A 236 -12.45 -3.70 0.84
C MET A 236 -13.40 -3.99 -0.30
N THR A 237 -12.86 -4.21 -1.49
CA THR A 237 -13.62 -4.71 -2.64
C THR A 237 -12.88 -5.85 -3.33
N LEU A 238 -13.63 -6.87 -3.73
CA LEU A 238 -13.16 -8.01 -4.51
C LEU A 238 -13.90 -8.03 -5.85
N SER A 239 -13.16 -8.17 -6.94
CA SER A 239 -13.72 -8.23 -8.29
C SER A 239 -12.91 -9.17 -9.19
N GLU A 240 -13.56 -9.81 -10.15
CA GLU A 240 -12.90 -10.40 -11.31
C GLU A 240 -12.41 -9.27 -12.23
N VAL A 241 -11.21 -9.41 -12.80
CA VAL A 241 -10.57 -8.40 -13.67
C VAL A 241 -9.98 -9.00 -14.94
N ASP A 242 -9.80 -8.15 -15.94
CA ASP A 242 -9.13 -8.50 -17.20
C ASP A 242 -7.61 -8.65 -16.97
N PRO A 243 -6.97 -9.77 -17.31
CA PRO A 243 -5.53 -9.92 -17.18
C PRO A 243 -4.72 -9.00 -18.09
N GLN A 244 -5.33 -8.34 -19.08
CA GLN A 244 -4.66 -7.33 -19.92
C GLN A 244 -4.88 -5.91 -19.42
N ASP A 245 -5.85 -5.70 -18.52
CA ASP A 245 -6.17 -4.41 -17.91
C ASP A 245 -6.76 -4.63 -16.51
N PHE A 246 -5.90 -4.63 -15.49
CA PHE A 246 -6.30 -4.86 -14.11
C PHE A 246 -7.22 -3.77 -13.54
N ASP A 247 -7.31 -2.59 -14.17
CA ASP A 247 -8.27 -1.56 -13.77
C ASP A 247 -9.68 -1.86 -14.29
N ARG A 248 -9.81 -2.66 -15.37
CA ARG A 248 -11.08 -3.12 -15.93
C ARG A 248 -11.69 -4.26 -15.09
N ASN A 249 -12.65 -3.89 -14.24
CA ASN A 249 -13.47 -4.86 -13.52
C ASN A 249 -14.43 -5.58 -14.48
N ILE A 250 -14.37 -6.92 -14.50
CA ILE A 250 -15.29 -7.78 -15.25
C ILE A 250 -16.55 -8.02 -14.41
N LEU A 251 -16.37 -8.41 -13.15
CA LEU A 251 -17.48 -8.73 -12.24
C LEU A 251 -17.15 -8.31 -10.81
N PHE A 252 -18.00 -7.51 -10.20
CA PHE A 252 -17.93 -7.24 -8.77
C PHE A 252 -18.43 -8.46 -7.99
N LEU A 253 -17.62 -8.96 -7.06
CA LEU A 253 -17.95 -10.13 -6.26
C LEU A 253 -18.39 -9.74 -4.85
N ARG A 254 -17.68 -8.79 -4.23
CA ARG A 254 -17.93 -8.46 -2.81
C ARG A 254 -17.35 -7.13 -2.37
N GLN A 255 -17.96 -6.54 -1.34
CA GLN A 255 -17.38 -5.49 -0.50
C GLN A 255 -17.59 -5.77 0.99
N TRP A 256 -16.67 -5.30 1.83
CA TRP A 256 -16.77 -5.34 3.29
C TRP A 256 -15.89 -4.26 3.93
N PHE A 257 -16.08 -4.02 5.22
CA PHE A 257 -15.30 -3.06 5.99
C PHE A 257 -14.48 -3.76 7.06
N LEU A 258 -13.35 -3.15 7.40
CA LEU A 258 -12.53 -3.54 8.53
C LEU A 258 -12.29 -2.31 9.41
N ASP A 259 -12.46 -2.47 10.72
CA ASP A 259 -11.95 -1.50 11.68
C ASP A 259 -10.42 -1.71 11.73
N SER A 260 -9.65 -0.91 10.97
CA SER A 260 -8.19 -1.04 10.85
C SER A 260 -7.45 0.13 11.53
N PRO A 261 -7.02 -0.02 12.79
CA PRO A 261 -6.35 1.02 13.57
C PRO A 261 -4.80 0.87 13.55
N SER A 262 -4.21 0.41 12.44
CA SER A 262 -2.74 0.32 12.33
C SER A 262 -2.10 1.71 12.41
N ASP A 263 -1.08 1.83 13.27
CA ASP A 263 -0.23 3.00 13.46
C ASP A 263 1.14 2.85 12.78
N SER A 264 1.33 1.81 11.95
CA SER A 264 2.58 1.64 11.20
C SER A 264 2.79 2.81 10.25
N GLU A 265 3.90 3.53 10.41
CA GLU A 265 4.20 4.70 9.58
C GLU A 265 4.49 4.34 8.12
N SER A 266 4.87 3.09 7.85
CA SER A 266 5.19 2.60 6.52
C SER A 266 4.73 1.16 6.27
N LEU A 267 4.29 0.92 5.04
CA LEU A 267 3.71 -0.33 4.57
C LEU A 267 4.38 -0.80 3.29
N LEU A 268 4.27 -2.10 3.02
CA LEU A 268 4.77 -2.77 1.82
C LEU A 268 3.86 -3.96 1.44
N PRO A 269 3.90 -4.46 0.19
CA PRO A 269 3.21 -5.70 -0.18
C PRO A 269 3.81 -6.93 0.51
N TYR A 270 2.96 -7.84 0.96
CA TYR A 270 3.31 -9.03 1.72
C TYR A 270 2.47 -10.23 1.29
N TRP A 271 3.09 -11.41 1.26
CA TRP A 271 2.47 -12.66 0.87
C TRP A 271 3.00 -13.81 1.72
N THR A 272 2.13 -14.61 2.34
CA THR A 272 2.56 -15.85 3.02
C THR A 272 2.48 -17.05 2.10
N VAL A 273 3.43 -17.94 2.28
CA VAL A 273 3.57 -19.19 1.55
C VAL A 273 3.26 -20.32 2.53
N GLY A 274 1.97 -20.64 2.69
CA GLY A 274 1.46 -21.51 3.75
C GLY A 274 0.89 -22.84 3.24
N SER A 275 -0.30 -22.84 2.64
CA SER A 275 -0.99 -24.09 2.24
C SER A 275 -1.54 -24.09 0.82
N ASN A 276 -1.49 -22.97 0.10
CA ASN A 276 -1.92 -22.91 -1.30
C ASN A 276 -0.74 -22.61 -2.22
N GLN A 277 -0.08 -23.66 -2.70
CA GLN A 277 0.95 -23.55 -3.75
C GLN A 277 0.35 -23.24 -5.12
N SER A 278 -0.97 -23.41 -5.25
CA SER A 278 -1.74 -23.12 -6.47
C SER A 278 -2.13 -21.64 -6.59
N LEU A 279 -1.75 -20.80 -5.61
CA LEU A 279 -1.94 -19.36 -5.62
C LEU A 279 -0.79 -18.64 -6.32
N PHE A 280 -1.14 -17.81 -7.29
CA PHE A 280 -0.20 -16.95 -8.01
C PHE A 280 -0.46 -15.49 -7.66
N PHE A 281 0.56 -14.79 -7.15
CA PHE A 281 0.51 -13.35 -6.95
C PHE A 281 0.85 -12.65 -8.27
N THR A 282 -0.15 -12.07 -8.93
CA THR A 282 -0.06 -11.56 -10.30
C THR A 282 0.44 -10.14 -10.42
N ALA A 283 -0.10 -9.21 -9.65
CA ALA A 283 0.26 -7.80 -9.76
C ALA A 283 -0.15 -7.03 -8.52
N PHE A 284 0.48 -5.90 -8.26
CA PHE A 284 -0.01 -4.96 -7.25
C PHE A 284 0.17 -3.50 -7.68
N LYS A 285 -0.56 -2.61 -7.04
CA LYS A 285 -0.54 -1.17 -7.29
C LYS A 285 -0.74 -0.43 -5.98
N VAL A 286 0.07 0.61 -5.75
CA VAL A 286 -0.08 1.55 -4.63
C VAL A 286 -0.46 2.89 -5.23
N GLY A 287 -1.65 3.40 -4.92
CA GLY A 287 -2.24 4.52 -5.66
C GLY A 287 -3.29 5.31 -4.93
#